data_AF-A0A6A7LJC4-F1
#
_entry.id   AF-A0A6A7LJC4-F1
#
_cell.length_a   1.000
_cell.length_b   1.000
_cell.length_c   1.000
_cell.angle_alpha   90.00
_cell.angle_beta   90.00
_cell.angle_gamma   90.00
#
_symmetry.space_group_name_H-M   'P 1'
#
loop_
_entity.id
_entity.type
_entity.pdbx_description
1 polymer ?
#
loop_
_entity_poly.entity_id
_entity_poly.type
_entity_poly.pdbx_seq_one_letter_code
_entity_poly.pdbx_strand_id
1 'polypeptide(L)'
;MVSNQVLFGVIILVCMFALAMLTISNTLNATQTTAAPKTIKIASGGGNSSAPWTLFLPQNITINAGDSVMWYNPTVGRQNHIQLLSH
;
A
#
# COMPACT_ATOMS: atom_id res chain seq x y z
N MET A 1 23.49 -4.96 57.29
CA MET A 1 24.29 -4.13 56.36
C MET A 1 24.40 -4.90 55.07
N VAL A 2 23.70 -4.48 54.00
CA VAL A 2 23.81 -5.16 52.70
C VAL A 2 25.21 -4.87 52.15
N SER A 3 25.94 -5.91 51.72
CA SER A 3 27.29 -5.75 51.18
C SER A 3 27.25 -4.87 49.92
N ASN A 4 28.17 -3.91 49.82
CA ASN A 4 28.20 -2.95 48.71
C ASN A 4 28.23 -3.63 47.33
N GLN A 5 28.83 -4.83 47.25
CA GLN A 5 28.88 -5.65 46.05
C GLN A 5 27.49 -6.16 45.61
N VAL A 6 26.62 -6.49 46.57
CA VAL A 6 25.24 -6.91 46.31
C VAL A 6 24.40 -5.71 45.85
N LEU A 7 24.65 -4.54 46.43
CA LEU A 7 23.97 -3.30 46.05
C LEU A 7 24.27 -2.90 44.60
N PHE A 8 25.53 -2.97 44.17
CA PHE A 8 25.91 -2.68 42.78
C PHE A 8 25.31 -3.69 41.79
N GLY A 9 25.28 -4.98 42.14
CA GLY A 9 24.68 -6.02 41.30
C GLY A 9 23.19 -5.78 41.03
N VAL A 10 22.43 -5.36 42.05
CA VAL A 10 21.00 -5.06 41.91
C VAL A 10 20.76 -3.83 41.02
N ILE A 11 21.57 -2.78 41.18
CA ILE A 11 21.45 -1.56 40.36
C ILE A 11 21.70 -1.85 38.88
N ILE A 12 22.75 -2.62 38.56
CA ILE A 12 23.09 -2.98 37.18
C ILE A 12 21.95 -3.79 36.54
N LEU A 13 21.37 -4.75 37.27
CA LEU A 13 20.27 -5.57 36.79
C LEU A 13 19.03 -4.73 36.45
N VAL A 14 18.68 -3.78 37.31
CA VAL A 14 17.54 -2.87 37.10
C VAL A 14 17.77 -1.96 35.89
N CYS A 15 18.98 -1.41 35.73
CA CYS A 15 19.33 -0.61 34.55
C CYS A 15 19.23 -1.41 33.24
N MET A 16 19.73 -2.66 33.23
CA MET A 16 19.63 -3.51 32.03
C MET A 16 18.18 -3.82 31.66
N PHE A 17 17.34 -4.09 32.66
CA PHE A 17 15.92 -4.35 32.43
C PHE A 17 15.17 -3.12 31.86
N ALA A 18 15.47 -1.93 32.39
CA ALA A 18 14.89 -0.68 31.90
C ALA A 18 15.33 -0.34 30.46
N LEU A 19 16.61 -0.55 30.14
CA LEU A 19 17.14 -0.35 28.79
C LEU A 19 16.54 -1.33 27.77
N ALA A 20 16.30 -2.59 28.16
CA ALA A 20 15.63 -3.58 27.31
C ALA A 20 14.16 -3.22 27.03
N MET A 21 13.43 -2.67 28.01
CA MET A 21 12.05 -2.22 27.83
C MET A 21 11.93 -0.99 26.91
N LEU A 22 12.93 -0.09 26.95
CA LEU A 22 12.99 1.10 26.11
C LEU A 22 13.18 0.74 24.63
N THR A 23 13.99 -0.27 24.31
CA THR A 23 14.22 -0.69 22.92
C THR A 23 12.98 -1.36 22.32
N ILE A 24 12.21 -2.13 23.10
CA ILE A 24 11.01 -2.84 22.64
C ILE A 24 9.88 -1.86 22.24
N SER A 25 9.71 -0.75 22.97
CA SER A 25 8.68 0.26 22.69
C SER A 25 8.83 0.92 21.31
N ASN A 26 10.07 1.11 20.86
CA ASN A 26 10.34 1.74 19.56
C ASN A 26 10.15 0.78 18.37
N THR A 27 10.29 -0.53 18.59
CA THR A 27 10.09 -1.55 17.53
C THR A 27 8.61 -1.82 17.27
N LEU A 28 7.74 -1.69 18.27
CA LEU A 28 6.30 -1.96 18.14
C LEU A 28 5.53 -0.86 17.39
N ASN A 29 6.07 0.36 17.33
CA ASN A 29 5.47 1.48 16.60
C ASN A 29 5.81 1.48 15.10
N ALA A 30 6.64 0.55 14.63
CA ALA A 30 6.93 0.37 13.21
C ALA A 30 5.91 -0.57 12.54
N THR A 31 4.61 -0.31 12.71
CA THR A 31 3.60 -0.92 11.85
C THR A 31 3.62 -0.22 10.50
N GLN A 32 4.29 -0.85 9.54
CA GLN A 32 4.26 -0.44 8.15
C GLN A 32 2.81 -0.57 7.64
N THR A 33 2.08 0.54 7.59
CA THR A 33 0.74 0.60 7.01
C THR A 33 0.85 0.40 5.51
N THR A 34 0.88 -0.84 5.05
CA THR A 34 0.75 -1.15 3.62
C THR A 34 -0.68 -0.80 3.22
N ALA A 35 -0.84 0.22 2.37
CA ALA A 35 -2.15 0.59 1.85
C ALA A 35 -2.84 -0.62 1.21
N ALA A 36 -4.13 -0.82 1.49
CA ALA A 36 -4.88 -1.93 0.94
C ALA A 36 -4.91 -1.85 -0.61
N PRO A 37 -4.82 -2.99 -1.31
CA PRO A 37 -4.96 -3.04 -2.77
C PRO A 37 -6.24 -2.35 -3.25
N LYS A 38 -6.15 -1.54 -4.30
CA LYS A 38 -7.30 -0.85 -4.91
C LYS A 38 -7.42 -1.12 -6.41
N THR A 39 -8.62 -0.91 -6.95
CA THR A 39 -8.89 -0.98 -8.39
C THR A 39 -9.00 0.42 -8.98
N ILE A 40 -8.20 0.71 -10.00
CA ILE A 40 -8.24 1.96 -10.77
C ILE A 40 -9.05 1.75 -12.05
N LYS A 41 -10.05 2.59 -12.30
CA LYS A 41 -10.89 2.52 -13.51
C LYS A 41 -10.39 3.50 -14.56
N ILE A 42 -10.20 3.02 -15.78
CA ILE A 42 -9.71 3.82 -16.91
C ILE A 42 -10.72 3.76 -18.05
N ALA A 43 -11.09 4.92 -18.58
CA ALA A 43 -11.98 4.99 -19.73
C ALA A 43 -11.18 4.71 -21.01
N SER A 44 -11.63 3.71 -21.78
CA SER A 44 -11.17 3.39 -23.13
C SER A 44 -12.26 3.74 -24.13
N GLY A 45 -12.30 4.99 -24.55
CA GLY A 45 -13.28 5.52 -25.50
C GLY A 45 -14.17 6.60 -24.91
N GLY A 46 -15.23 6.94 -25.64
CA GLY A 46 -16.11 8.06 -25.32
C GLY A 46 -17.06 8.40 -26.46
N GLY A 47 -17.77 9.52 -26.33
CA GLY A 47 -18.77 9.93 -27.31
C GLY A 47 -20.01 9.04 -27.30
N ASN A 48 -20.73 9.01 -28.41
CA ASN A 48 -21.96 8.23 -28.58
C ASN A 48 -21.82 7.19 -29.69
N SER A 49 -22.82 6.33 -29.88
CA SER A 49 -22.77 5.24 -30.86
C SER A 49 -22.47 5.71 -32.30
N SER A 50 -22.95 6.90 -32.67
CA SER A 50 -22.77 7.52 -33.99
C SER A 50 -21.45 8.26 -34.16
N ALA A 51 -20.85 8.73 -33.06
CA ALA A 51 -19.59 9.46 -33.04
C ALA A 51 -18.72 8.97 -31.86
N PRO A 52 -18.11 7.78 -31.99
CA PRO A 52 -17.24 7.22 -30.96
C PRO A 52 -15.94 8.03 -30.87
N TRP A 53 -15.43 8.19 -29.66
CA TRP A 53 -14.07 8.70 -29.46
C TRP A 53 -13.11 7.54 -29.23
N THR A 54 -11.93 7.60 -29.85
CA THR A 54 -10.86 6.61 -29.71
C THR A 54 -9.76 7.18 -28.82
N LEU A 55 -10.08 7.41 -27.55
CA LEU A 55 -9.19 8.05 -26.57
C LEU A 55 -9.13 7.23 -25.28
N PHE A 56 -7.97 7.21 -24.63
CA PHE A 56 -7.77 6.61 -23.31
C PHE A 56 -7.58 7.71 -22.27
N LEU A 57 -8.35 7.64 -21.18
CA LEU A 57 -8.34 8.65 -20.12
C LEU A 57 -8.33 8.03 -18.71
N PRO A 58 -7.39 8.47 -17.83
CA PRO A 58 -6.26 9.37 -18.12
C PRO A 58 -5.20 8.71 -19.03
N GLN A 59 -4.35 9.54 -19.66
CA GLN A 59 -3.28 9.08 -20.57
C GLN A 59 -2.14 8.37 -19.83
N ASN A 60 -1.96 8.69 -18.55
CA ASN A 60 -0.93 8.11 -17.69
C ASN A 60 -1.54 7.81 -16.32
N ILE A 61 -1.16 6.67 -15.76
CA ILE A 61 -1.46 6.32 -14.38
C ILE A 61 -0.20 5.75 -13.71
N THR A 62 -0.10 6.01 -12.41
CA THR A 62 0.86 5.34 -11.53
C THR A 62 0.04 4.49 -10.57
N ILE A 63 0.38 3.22 -10.45
CA ILE A 63 -0.25 2.27 -9.54
C ILE A 63 0.80 1.69 -8.59
N ASN A 64 0.36 1.24 -7.42
CA ASN A 64 1.25 0.51 -6.51
C ASN A 64 1.24 -0.97 -6.85
N ALA A 65 2.28 -1.70 -6.42
CA ALA A 65 2.29 -3.15 -6.52
C ALA A 65 1.11 -3.73 -5.72
N GLY A 66 0.35 -4.62 -6.35
CA GLY A 66 -0.88 -5.20 -5.80
C GLY A 66 -2.17 -4.50 -6.22
N ASP A 67 -2.11 -3.28 -6.78
CA ASP A 67 -3.29 -2.62 -7.35
C ASP A 67 -3.75 -3.32 -8.65
N SER A 68 -5.03 -3.17 -8.97
CA SER A 68 -5.63 -3.67 -10.21
C SER A 68 -6.10 -2.53 -11.11
N VAL A 69 -6.10 -2.77 -12.43
CA VAL A 69 -6.58 -1.78 -13.43
C VAL A 69 -7.76 -2.36 -14.19
N MET A 70 -8.85 -1.60 -14.28
CA MET A 70 -10.05 -1.95 -15.02
C MET A 70 -10.29 -0.94 -16.13
N TRP A 71 -10.17 -1.40 -17.38
CA TRP A 71 -10.51 -0.61 -18.56
C TRP A 71 -11.99 -0.81 -18.90
N TYR A 72 -12.70 0.28 -19.19
CA TYR A 72 -14.10 0.23 -19.59
C TYR A 72 -14.41 1.21 -20.71
N ASN A 73 -15.30 0.83 -21.61
CA ASN A 73 -15.81 1.73 -22.63
C ASN A 73 -17.04 2.48 -22.09
N PRO A 74 -16.99 3.83 -21.97
CA PRO A 74 -18.14 4.62 -21.52
C PRO A 74 -19.21 4.82 -22.63
N THR A 75 -18.95 4.46 -23.89
CA THR A 75 -19.90 4.63 -24.99
C THR A 75 -21.09 3.68 -24.83
N VAL A 76 -22.27 4.24 -24.58
CA VAL A 76 -23.53 3.49 -24.51
C VAL A 76 -23.91 2.97 -25.91
N GLY A 77 -24.20 1.67 -26.02
CA GLY A 77 -24.71 1.05 -27.24
C GLY A 77 -23.67 0.40 -28.17
N ARG A 78 -22.39 0.34 -27.78
CA ARG A 78 -21.38 -0.52 -28.43
C ARG A 78 -20.96 -1.66 -27.50
N GLN A 79 -20.85 -2.88 -28.03
CA GLN A 79 -20.37 -4.03 -27.26
C GLN A 79 -18.92 -3.79 -26.79
N ASN A 80 -18.62 -4.19 -25.55
CA ASN A 80 -17.26 -4.18 -25.02
C ASN A 80 -16.45 -5.29 -25.71
N HIS A 81 -15.61 -4.93 -26.67
CA HIS A 81 -14.62 -5.83 -27.25
C HIS A 81 -13.30 -5.69 -26.49
N ILE A 82 -12.93 -6.72 -25.73
CA ILE A 82 -11.60 -6.81 -25.11
C ILE A 82 -10.64 -7.32 -26.19
N GLN A 83 -9.81 -6.45 -26.76
CA GLN A 83 -8.71 -6.88 -27.62
C GLN A 83 -7.53 -7.32 -26.74
N LEU A 84 -7.39 -8.63 -26.55
CA LEU A 84 -6.13 -9.23 -26.10
C LEU A 84 -5.12 -9.10 -27.24
N LEU A 85 -4.15 -8.18 -27.11
CA LEU A 85 -2.95 -8.21 -27.95
C LEU A 85 -2.11 -9.42 -27.51
N SER A 86 -2.21 -10.53 -28.24
CA SER A 86 -1.19 -11.57 -28.23
C SER A 86 0.03 -11.07 -28.99
N HIS A 87 1.17 -10.94 -28.30
CA HIS A 87 2.49 -10.87 -28.94
C HIS A 87 2.96 -12.29 -29.29
#